data_AF-A0A9C8N2F5-F1
#
_entry.id   AF-A0A9C8N2F5-F1
#
_cell.length_a   1.000
_cell.length_b   1.000
_cell.length_c   1.000
_cell.angle_alpha   90.00
_cell.angle_beta   90.00
_cell.angle_gamma   90.00
#
_symmetry.space_group_name_H-M   'P 1'
#
loop_
_entity.id
_entity.type
_entity.pdbx_description
1 polymer ?
#
loop_
_entity_poly.entity_id
_entity_poly.type
_entity_poly.pdbx_seq_one_letter_code
_entity_poly.pdbx_strand_id
1 'polypeptide(L)'
;MVKCARTPTFTLTGIEEKIQILQTVIGNNLSWLEHSFGKCERHETEEAGETIVKPVVFVDNTSDPQDMRPNDNYRAYAFWDVIDPGRTEAPGEERSVRKYIMWEYDVALIIWANLKRIEDSSYIETKAQFREDVLNVFETKLIAQNVDFMPTENFDRDINQIFLGYTLDKSWNINKWPYIAFRFNGTVRFNRKCPVDNTYSRTTCK
;
A
#
# COMPACT_ATOMS: atom_id res chain seq x y z
N MET A 1 -12.74 -10.00 21.52
CA MET A 1 -11.45 -9.28 21.42
C MET A 1 -11.31 -8.78 20.00
N VAL A 2 -11.32 -7.45 19.78
CA VAL A 2 -10.99 -6.88 18.47
C VAL A 2 -9.50 -7.10 18.27
N LYS A 3 -9.11 -8.02 17.37
CA LYS A 3 -7.72 -8.17 16.97
C LYS A 3 -7.40 -6.99 16.04
N CYS A 4 -6.62 -6.03 16.52
CA CYS A 4 -6.06 -4.98 15.66
C CYS A 4 -5.19 -5.64 14.58
N ALA A 5 -5.20 -5.09 13.37
CA ALA A 5 -4.29 -5.55 12.34
C ALA A 5 -2.84 -5.32 12.81
N ARG A 6 -1.96 -6.24 12.46
CA ARG A 6 -0.53 -6.15 12.77
C ARG A 6 0.12 -5.22 11.75
N THR A 7 0.68 -4.13 12.26
CA THR A 7 1.31 -3.07 11.47
C THR A 7 2.79 -2.97 11.82
N PRO A 8 3.70 -3.39 10.92
CA PRO A 8 5.12 -3.11 11.06
C PRO A 8 5.42 -1.61 11.09
N THR A 9 6.33 -1.19 11.96
CA THR A 9 6.71 0.22 12.10
C THR A 9 8.21 0.43 12.02
N PHE A 10 8.62 1.37 11.18
CA PHE A 10 10.00 1.77 10.94
C PHE A 10 10.16 3.28 11.16
N THR A 11 11.41 3.76 11.20
CA THR A 11 11.71 5.20 11.10
C THR A 11 11.96 5.53 9.63
N LEU A 12 10.97 6.14 8.98
CA LEU A 12 10.98 6.40 7.53
C LEU A 12 10.97 7.90 7.23
N THR A 13 11.31 8.25 5.99
CA THR A 13 11.23 9.64 5.49
C THR A 13 10.51 9.67 4.14
N GLY A 14 10.14 10.85 3.65
CA GLY A 14 9.53 10.99 2.32
C GLY A 14 8.19 10.27 2.18
N ILE A 15 7.98 9.61 1.03
CA ILE A 15 6.75 8.87 0.70
C ILE A 15 6.58 7.65 1.60
N GLU A 16 7.67 7.00 2.01
CA GLU A 16 7.65 5.83 2.90
C GLU A 16 7.04 6.17 4.26
N GLU A 17 7.35 7.34 4.83
CA GLU A 17 6.72 7.85 6.07
C GLU A 17 5.20 8.03 5.88
N LYS A 18 4.78 8.55 4.73
CA LYS A 18 3.36 8.79 4.43
C LYS A 18 2.60 7.49 4.24
N ILE A 19 3.17 6.54 3.51
CA ILE A 19 2.60 5.21 3.35
C ILE A 19 2.48 4.51 4.71
N GLN A 20 3.47 4.64 5.60
CA GLN A 20 3.38 4.06 6.95
C GLN A 20 2.23 4.65 7.77
N ILE A 21 1.94 5.95 7.64
CA ILE A 21 0.76 6.57 8.24
C ILE A 21 -0.52 5.97 7.66
N LEU A 22 -0.62 5.85 6.33
CA LEU A 22 -1.79 5.26 5.65
C LEU A 22 -2.01 3.80 6.07
N GLN A 23 -0.95 3.00 6.08
CA GLN A 23 -0.90 1.63 6.60
C GLN A 23 -1.43 1.56 8.04
N THR A 24 -0.98 2.46 8.91
CA THR A 24 -1.42 2.50 10.32
C THR A 24 -2.91 2.83 10.43
N VAL A 25 -3.41 3.78 9.64
CA VAL A 25 -4.84 4.14 9.62
C VAL A 25 -5.68 2.94 9.16
N ILE A 26 -5.30 2.29 8.06
CA ILE A 26 -6.00 1.13 7.53
C ILE A 26 -5.99 -0.02 8.53
N GLY A 27 -4.83 -0.37 9.09
CA GLY A 27 -4.69 -1.46 10.04
C GLY A 27 -5.44 -1.26 11.36
N ASN A 28 -5.58 -0.02 11.82
CA ASN A 28 -6.29 0.28 13.06
C ASN A 28 -7.82 0.34 12.90
N ASN A 29 -8.33 0.53 11.68
CA ASN A 29 -9.77 0.72 11.45
C ASN A 29 -10.45 -0.47 10.75
N LEU A 30 -9.70 -1.31 10.02
CA LEU A 30 -10.25 -2.52 9.39
C LEU A 30 -10.04 -3.75 10.29
N SER A 31 -11.05 -4.08 11.10
CA SER A 31 -10.97 -5.18 12.08
C SER A 31 -10.79 -6.59 11.47
N TRP A 32 -11.22 -6.77 10.22
CA TRP A 32 -11.05 -8.01 9.47
C TRP A 32 -9.65 -8.18 8.89
N LEU A 33 -8.88 -7.10 8.74
CA LEU A 33 -7.53 -7.14 8.21
C LEU A 33 -6.59 -7.79 9.24
N GLU A 34 -5.80 -8.78 8.83
CA GLU A 34 -4.81 -9.40 9.74
C GLU A 34 -3.51 -8.61 9.75
N HIS A 35 -3.04 -8.23 8.57
CA HIS A 35 -1.78 -7.53 8.37
C HIS A 35 -1.98 -6.31 7.48
N SER A 36 -1.48 -5.16 7.90
CA SER A 36 -1.33 -4.00 7.03
C SER A 36 0.15 -3.75 6.87
N PHE A 37 0.68 -3.94 5.66
CA PHE A 37 2.07 -3.71 5.30
C PHE A 37 2.24 -2.36 4.63
N GLY A 38 3.46 -1.83 4.72
CA GLY A 38 3.81 -0.54 4.13
C GLY A 38 4.04 -0.64 2.62
N LYS A 39 4.99 0.16 2.14
CA LYS A 39 5.42 0.16 0.75
C LYS A 39 6.03 -1.19 0.38
N CYS A 40 5.61 -1.76 -0.74
CA CYS A 40 6.31 -2.87 -1.37
C CYS A 40 7.38 -2.39 -2.36
N GLU A 41 8.37 -3.23 -2.59
CA GLU A 41 9.35 -3.08 -3.66
C GLU A 41 9.10 -4.13 -4.74
N ARG A 42 9.42 -3.80 -6.00
CA ARG A 42 9.37 -4.78 -7.10
C ARG A 42 10.68 -5.55 -7.12
N HIS A 43 10.61 -6.86 -6.93
CA HIS A 43 11.77 -7.75 -7.02
C HIS A 43 11.66 -8.60 -8.29
N GLU A 44 12.61 -8.42 -9.19
CA GLU A 44 12.73 -9.23 -10.41
C GLU A 44 13.67 -10.40 -10.17
N THR A 45 13.20 -11.62 -10.46
CA THR A 45 14.01 -12.84 -10.38
C THR A 45 13.83 -13.63 -11.66
N GLU A 46 14.92 -14.16 -12.21
CA GLU A 46 14.85 -15.13 -13.31
C GLU A 46 14.56 -16.53 -12.76
N GLU A 47 13.44 -17.12 -13.15
CA GLU A 47 13.07 -18.49 -12.81
C GLU A 47 12.70 -19.25 -14.07
N ALA A 48 13.35 -20.39 -14.32
CA ALA A 48 13.10 -21.25 -15.49
C ALA A 48 13.15 -20.53 -16.87
N GLY A 49 13.94 -19.45 -16.97
CA GLY A 49 14.07 -18.65 -18.19
C GLY A 49 12.99 -17.58 -18.40
N GLU A 50 12.09 -17.40 -17.43
CA GLU A 50 11.10 -16.32 -17.40
C GLU A 50 11.46 -15.30 -16.30
N THR A 51 11.27 -14.00 -16.60
CA THR A 51 11.41 -12.94 -15.60
C THR A 51 10.14 -12.89 -14.74
N ILE A 52 10.29 -13.18 -13.45
CA ILE A 52 9.20 -13.12 -12.48
C ILE A 52 9.36 -11.84 -11.65
N VAL A 53 8.33 -10.99 -11.69
CA VAL A 53 8.26 -9.77 -10.90
C VAL A 53 7.37 -9.99 -9.69
N LYS A 54 7.91 -9.84 -8.48
CA LYS A 54 7.20 -10.07 -7.21
C LYS A 54 7.06 -8.77 -6.42
N PRO A 55 5.89 -8.46 -5.85
CA PRO A 55 5.78 -7.46 -4.80
C PRO A 55 6.37 -8.03 -3.52
N VAL A 56 7.40 -7.38 -2.99
CA VAL A 56 7.99 -7.79 -1.72
C VAL A 56 7.87 -6.69 -0.67
N VAL A 57 7.55 -7.06 0.56
CA VAL A 57 7.51 -6.13 1.70
C VAL A 57 8.54 -6.50 2.74
N PHE A 58 9.11 -5.47 3.36
CA PHE A 58 10.01 -5.62 4.49
C PHE A 58 9.20 -5.46 5.78
N VAL A 59 9.23 -6.49 6.63
CA VAL A 59 8.47 -6.53 7.90
C VAL A 59 9.33 -6.06 9.07
N ASP A 60 10.63 -6.33 9.00
CA ASP A 60 11.63 -5.76 9.87
C ASP A 60 13.00 -5.66 9.13
N ASN A 61 14.04 -5.19 9.82
CA ASN A 61 15.38 -4.99 9.24
C ASN A 61 16.23 -6.28 9.18
N THR A 62 15.69 -7.41 9.63
CA THR A 62 16.42 -8.66 9.87
C THR A 62 15.79 -9.87 9.17
N SER A 63 14.50 -9.81 8.87
CA SER A 63 13.73 -10.84 8.19
C SER A 63 13.90 -10.74 6.69
N ASP A 64 13.86 -11.89 6.02
CA ASP A 64 13.78 -11.94 4.58
C ASP A 64 12.52 -11.21 4.07
N PRO A 65 12.64 -10.49 2.93
CA PRO A 65 11.50 -9.81 2.32
C PRO A 65 10.40 -10.80 1.96
N GLN A 66 9.16 -10.46 2.29
CA GLN A 66 8.01 -11.35 2.10
C GLN A 66 7.33 -11.09 0.75
N ASP A 67 7.09 -12.16 -0.03
CA ASP A 67 6.31 -12.11 -1.27
C ASP A 67 4.82 -11.89 -0.96
N MET A 68 4.24 -10.82 -1.51
CA MET A 68 2.86 -10.41 -1.29
C MET A 68 1.90 -10.84 -2.42
N ARG A 69 2.35 -11.65 -3.38
CA ARG A 69 1.43 -12.32 -4.31
C ARG A 69 0.39 -13.13 -3.53
N PRO A 70 -0.81 -13.34 -4.10
CA PRO A 70 -1.87 -14.12 -3.48
C PRO A 70 -1.32 -15.39 -2.81
N ASN A 71 -1.58 -15.54 -1.51
CA ASN A 71 -1.15 -16.69 -0.74
C ASN A 71 -2.07 -16.91 0.46
N ASP A 72 -2.17 -18.15 0.93
CA ASP A 72 -3.03 -18.53 2.04
C ASP A 72 -2.35 -18.45 3.43
N ASN A 73 -1.19 -17.79 3.55
CA ASN A 73 -0.50 -17.69 4.84
C ASN A 73 -1.28 -16.81 5.83
N TYR A 74 -1.93 -15.77 5.33
CA TYR A 74 -2.73 -14.82 6.11
C TYR A 74 -4.23 -14.97 5.80
N ARG A 75 -5.12 -14.58 6.72
CA ARG A 75 -6.57 -14.48 6.42
C ARG A 75 -6.88 -13.27 5.53
N ALA A 76 -6.17 -12.16 5.75
CA ALA A 76 -6.30 -10.94 4.98
C ALA A 76 -5.07 -10.06 5.18
N TYR A 77 -4.57 -9.47 4.11
CA TYR A 77 -3.48 -8.52 4.15
C TYR A 77 -3.63 -7.39 3.14
N ALA A 78 -2.95 -6.29 3.40
CA ALA A 78 -2.90 -5.15 2.51
C ALA A 78 -1.48 -4.60 2.42
N PHE A 79 -1.10 -4.04 1.27
CA PHE A 79 0.19 -3.40 1.05
C PHE A 79 0.05 -2.26 0.03
N TRP A 80 1.06 -1.39 -0.03
CA TRP A 80 1.06 -0.22 -0.89
C TRP A 80 2.10 -0.33 -2.00
N ASP A 81 1.70 -0.06 -3.24
CA ASP A 81 2.60 0.08 -4.40
C ASP A 81 2.71 1.56 -4.80
N VAL A 82 3.89 1.99 -5.23
CA VAL A 82 4.11 3.34 -5.79
C VAL A 82 4.17 3.19 -7.30
N ILE A 83 3.19 3.76 -7.99
CA ILE A 83 2.95 3.53 -9.42
C ILE A 83 3.93 4.37 -10.26
N ASP A 84 4.05 5.65 -9.96
CA ASP A 84 4.85 6.63 -10.72
C ASP A 84 5.96 7.22 -9.82
N PRO A 85 7.20 7.41 -10.31
CA PRO A 85 8.15 8.31 -9.66
C PRO A 85 7.49 9.67 -9.35
N GLY A 86 7.51 10.07 -8.09
CA GLY A 86 6.80 11.24 -7.60
C GLY A 86 7.09 12.51 -8.39
N ARG A 87 6.03 13.28 -8.63
CA ARG A 87 6.07 14.57 -9.31
C ARG A 87 6.22 15.68 -8.28
N THR A 88 6.98 16.70 -8.64
CA THR A 88 7.13 17.91 -7.83
C THR A 88 6.48 19.08 -8.54
N GLU A 89 5.53 19.73 -7.88
CA GLU A 89 5.01 20.99 -8.37
C GLU A 89 5.86 22.14 -7.85
N ALA A 90 6.48 22.88 -8.78
CA ALA A 90 7.18 24.10 -8.46
C ALA A 90 6.14 25.18 -8.11
N PRO A 91 6.26 25.86 -6.97
CA PRO A 91 5.28 26.86 -6.57
C PRO A 91 5.33 28.08 -7.51
N GLY A 92 4.17 28.42 -8.12
CA GLY A 92 4.02 29.48 -9.13
C GLY A 92 4.56 30.84 -8.72
N GLU A 93 4.91 31.72 -9.67
CA GLU A 93 5.77 32.92 -9.53
C GLU A 93 5.32 34.03 -8.55
N GLU A 94 4.24 33.87 -7.79
CA GLU A 94 3.77 34.91 -6.87
C GLU A 94 4.69 35.05 -5.64
N ARG A 95 5.16 36.27 -5.39
CA ARG A 95 6.30 36.61 -4.50
C ARG A 95 5.99 36.59 -2.98
N SER A 96 4.82 36.13 -2.54
CA SER A 96 4.31 36.53 -1.20
C SER A 96 3.96 35.40 -0.23
N VAL A 97 4.04 34.12 -0.62
CA VAL A 97 3.69 32.99 0.27
C VAL A 97 4.92 32.11 0.47
N ARG A 98 5.17 31.62 1.70
CA ARG A 98 6.22 30.62 1.94
C ARG A 98 5.95 29.40 1.06
N LYS A 99 6.81 29.20 0.06
CA LYS A 99 6.67 28.22 -1.00
C LYS A 99 7.21 26.86 -0.54
N TYR A 100 6.35 26.00 -0.03
CA TYR A 100 6.70 24.60 0.21
C TYR A 100 6.63 23.84 -1.11
N ILE A 101 7.62 23.00 -1.39
CA ILE A 101 7.54 22.05 -2.53
C ILE A 101 6.51 20.99 -2.15
N MET A 102 5.47 20.87 -2.97
CA MET A 102 4.47 19.81 -2.85
C MET A 102 4.94 18.60 -3.65
N TRP A 103 4.91 17.44 -2.99
CA TRP A 103 5.17 16.17 -3.64
C TRP A 103 3.84 15.45 -3.89
N GLU A 104 3.73 14.91 -5.10
CA GLU A 104 2.58 14.13 -5.55
C GLU A 104 3.08 12.75 -6.01
N TYR A 105 2.52 11.69 -5.43
CA TYR A 105 2.83 10.31 -5.82
C TYR A 105 1.54 9.58 -6.15
N ASP A 106 1.52 8.93 -7.31
CA ASP A 106 0.47 7.96 -7.63
C ASP A 106 0.81 6.65 -6.92
N VAL A 107 -0.12 6.15 -6.12
CA VAL A 107 0.03 4.94 -5.30
C VAL A 107 -1.18 4.02 -5.49
N ALA A 108 -1.00 2.75 -5.16
CA ALA A 108 -2.08 1.77 -5.10
C ALA A 108 -2.10 1.08 -3.75
N LEU A 109 -3.27 1.03 -3.10
CA LEU A 109 -3.53 0.08 -2.03
C LEU A 109 -4.01 -1.23 -2.63
N ILE A 110 -3.28 -2.31 -2.40
CA ILE A 110 -3.68 -3.66 -2.81
C ILE A 110 -4.07 -4.44 -1.55
N ILE A 111 -5.26 -5.06 -1.60
CA ILE A 111 -5.82 -5.86 -0.52
C ILE A 111 -6.11 -7.25 -1.05
N TRP A 112 -5.78 -8.27 -0.26
CA TRP A 112 -6.15 -9.66 -0.50
C TRP A 112 -6.77 -10.26 0.75
N ALA A 113 -7.81 -11.08 0.60
CA ALA A 113 -8.45 -11.78 1.71
C ALA A 113 -9.03 -13.15 1.30
N ASN A 114 -8.98 -14.07 2.25
CA ASN A 114 -9.68 -15.36 2.22
C ASN A 114 -10.91 -15.26 3.13
N LEU A 115 -12.08 -15.09 2.53
CA LEU A 115 -13.33 -14.82 3.25
C LEU A 115 -13.72 -15.96 4.20
N LYS A 116 -13.44 -17.22 3.84
CA LYS A 116 -13.71 -18.39 4.69
C LYS A 116 -12.98 -18.30 6.05
N ARG A 117 -11.89 -17.53 6.13
CA ARG A 117 -11.12 -17.33 7.37
C ARG A 117 -11.54 -16.09 8.16
N ILE A 118 -12.51 -15.33 7.65
CA ILE A 118 -12.99 -14.08 8.26
C ILE A 118 -14.45 -14.23 8.69
N GLU A 119 -15.32 -14.68 7.80
CA GLU A 119 -16.74 -14.92 8.07
C GLU A 119 -17.32 -16.08 7.25
N ASP A 120 -18.37 -16.71 7.79
CA ASP A 120 -19.21 -17.70 7.11
C ASP A 120 -20.43 -17.02 6.43
N SER A 121 -20.18 -16.01 5.58
CA SER A 121 -21.22 -15.21 4.91
C SER A 121 -21.25 -15.37 3.37
N SER A 122 -22.27 -14.80 2.73
CA SER A 122 -22.52 -14.84 1.28
C SER A 122 -21.51 -13.99 0.50
N TYR A 123 -20.71 -14.60 -0.39
CA TYR A 123 -19.63 -13.98 -1.16
C TYR A 123 -19.90 -12.55 -1.68
N ILE A 124 -21.07 -12.32 -2.29
CA ILE A 124 -21.36 -11.07 -3.00
C ILE A 124 -21.61 -9.94 -2.01
N GLU A 125 -22.39 -10.21 -0.97
CA GLU A 125 -22.71 -9.24 0.09
C GLU A 125 -21.44 -8.89 0.87
N THR A 126 -20.63 -9.91 1.19
CA THR A 126 -19.34 -9.75 1.87
C THR A 126 -18.38 -8.90 1.04
N LYS A 127 -18.27 -9.11 -0.27
CA LYS A 127 -17.35 -8.34 -1.13
C LYS A 127 -17.71 -6.85 -1.19
N ALA A 128 -19.00 -6.53 -1.33
CA ALA A 128 -19.46 -5.15 -1.35
C ALA A 128 -19.21 -4.45 -0.01
N GLN A 129 -19.51 -5.13 1.09
CA GLN A 129 -19.30 -4.60 2.44
C GLN A 129 -17.83 -4.32 2.75
N PHE A 130 -16.92 -5.21 2.35
CA PHE A 130 -15.48 -4.99 2.55
C PHE A 130 -14.96 -3.79 1.78
N ARG A 131 -15.49 -3.52 0.57
CA ARG A 131 -15.13 -2.32 -0.18
C ARG A 131 -15.61 -1.06 0.55
N GLU A 132 -16.86 -1.04 0.98
CA GLU A 132 -17.44 0.08 1.71
C GLU A 132 -16.65 0.39 2.99
N ASP A 133 -16.23 -0.63 3.74
CA ASP A 133 -15.37 -0.45 4.91
C ASP A 133 -14.07 0.29 4.57
N VAL A 134 -13.40 -0.08 3.47
CA VAL A 134 -12.15 0.57 3.03
C VAL A 134 -12.40 2.03 2.64
N LEU A 135 -13.44 2.30 1.86
CA LEU A 135 -13.80 3.66 1.44
C LEU A 135 -14.17 4.54 2.63
N ASN A 136 -14.93 4.01 3.59
CA ASN A 136 -15.29 4.70 4.82
C ASN A 136 -14.06 5.10 5.65
N VAL A 137 -13.01 4.27 5.68
CA VAL A 137 -11.75 4.61 6.34
C VAL A 137 -11.06 5.78 5.64
N PHE A 138 -11.04 5.77 4.30
CA PHE A 138 -10.46 6.88 3.53
C PHE A 138 -11.19 8.21 3.76
N GLU A 139 -12.52 8.20 3.69
CA GLU A 139 -13.33 9.42 3.81
C GLU A 139 -13.29 10.00 5.24
N THR A 140 -13.28 9.16 6.27
CA THR A 140 -13.51 9.63 7.65
C THR A 140 -12.25 9.72 8.51
N LYS A 141 -11.14 9.05 8.17
CA LYS A 141 -9.98 8.89 9.07
C LYS A 141 -8.67 9.50 8.55
N LEU A 142 -8.54 9.78 7.26
CA LEU A 142 -7.29 10.29 6.67
C LEU A 142 -7.06 11.79 6.89
N ILE A 143 -8.14 12.57 7.02
CA ILE A 143 -8.10 14.03 7.17
C ILE A 143 -7.28 14.48 8.41
N ALA A 144 -7.16 13.61 9.43
CA ALA A 144 -6.53 13.97 10.71
C ALA A 144 -4.99 13.87 10.73
N GLN A 145 -4.33 13.35 9.69
CA GLN A 145 -2.92 12.94 9.76
C GLN A 145 -1.96 13.71 8.81
N ASN A 146 -2.41 14.81 8.19
CA ASN A 146 -1.62 15.57 7.19
C ASN A 146 -1.10 14.71 6.02
N VAL A 147 -1.84 13.65 5.67
CA VAL A 147 -1.63 12.86 4.46
C VAL A 147 -2.94 12.85 3.70
N ASP A 148 -2.95 13.47 2.52
CA ASP A 148 -4.11 13.48 1.64
C ASP A 148 -3.94 12.33 0.64
N PHE A 149 -4.69 11.24 0.83
CA PHE A 149 -4.81 10.18 -0.16
C PHE A 149 -6.19 10.26 -0.79
N MET A 150 -6.20 10.53 -2.09
CA MET A 150 -7.43 10.66 -2.87
C MET A 150 -7.57 9.46 -3.80
N PRO A 151 -8.46 8.49 -3.50
CA PRO A 151 -8.69 7.35 -4.39
C PRO A 151 -9.30 7.81 -5.71
N THR A 152 -8.73 7.35 -6.82
CA THR A 152 -9.16 7.71 -8.19
C THR A 152 -9.83 6.55 -8.92
N GLU A 153 -9.37 5.31 -8.68
CA GLU A 153 -9.89 4.12 -9.35
C GLU A 153 -9.98 2.93 -8.38
N ASN A 154 -10.97 2.05 -8.60
CA ASN A 154 -11.11 0.79 -7.90
C ASN A 154 -11.16 -0.37 -8.90
N PHE A 155 -10.35 -1.39 -8.66
CA PHE A 155 -10.37 -2.65 -9.39
C PHE A 155 -10.69 -3.79 -8.43
N ASP A 156 -11.71 -4.58 -8.76
CA ASP A 156 -12.14 -5.71 -7.94
C ASP A 156 -12.45 -6.98 -8.76
N ARG A 157 -12.41 -6.91 -10.09
CA ARG A 157 -12.84 -8.01 -10.98
C ARG A 157 -11.69 -8.77 -11.63
N ASP A 158 -10.60 -8.12 -12.00
CA ASP A 158 -9.50 -8.78 -12.70
C ASP A 158 -8.26 -8.82 -11.81
N ILE A 159 -7.77 -10.02 -11.53
CA ILE A 159 -6.57 -10.23 -10.71
C ILE A 159 -5.35 -9.58 -11.34
N ASN A 160 -5.28 -9.58 -12.67
CA ASN A 160 -4.16 -9.00 -13.40
C ASN A 160 -4.19 -7.48 -13.34
N GLN A 161 -5.38 -6.87 -13.21
CA GLN A 161 -5.49 -5.43 -12.96
C GLN A 161 -5.19 -5.09 -11.50
N ILE A 162 -5.60 -5.94 -10.56
CA ILE A 162 -5.34 -5.73 -9.12
C ILE A 162 -3.84 -5.82 -8.83
N PHE A 163 -3.16 -6.84 -9.35
CA PHE A 163 -1.71 -7.01 -9.22
C PHE A 163 -0.96 -6.56 -10.48
N LEU A 164 -1.48 -5.53 -11.18
CA LEU A 164 -0.83 -4.97 -12.36
C LEU A 164 0.63 -4.61 -12.06
N GLY A 165 1.55 -5.12 -12.89
CA GLY A 165 2.99 -4.98 -12.72
C GLY A 165 3.69 -6.18 -12.06
N TYR A 166 2.94 -7.21 -11.63
CA TYR A 166 3.50 -8.40 -10.99
C TYR A 166 3.17 -9.68 -11.76
N THR A 167 4.09 -10.64 -11.70
CA THR A 167 3.92 -11.97 -12.29
C THR A 167 3.17 -12.88 -11.34
N LEU A 168 1.90 -13.14 -11.67
CA LEU A 168 1.04 -14.04 -10.91
C LEU A 168 1.17 -15.48 -11.39
N ASP A 169 1.02 -16.43 -10.45
CA ASP A 169 0.79 -17.83 -10.82
C ASP A 169 -0.61 -17.99 -11.41
N LYS A 170 -0.70 -18.73 -12.52
CA LYS A 170 -1.94 -19.05 -13.26
C LYS A 170 -2.96 -19.82 -12.41
N SER A 171 -2.52 -20.44 -11.30
CA SER A 171 -3.38 -21.15 -10.36
C SER A 171 -4.33 -20.23 -9.59
N TRP A 172 -4.03 -18.93 -9.47
CA TRP A 172 -4.83 -17.99 -8.68
C TRP A 172 -6.00 -17.42 -9.47
N ASN A 173 -7.21 -17.65 -8.95
CA ASN A 173 -8.44 -17.04 -9.46
C ASN A 173 -9.24 -16.42 -8.31
N ILE A 174 -9.12 -15.10 -8.14
CA ILE A 174 -9.82 -14.33 -7.09
C ILE A 174 -11.32 -14.14 -7.35
N ASN A 175 -11.82 -14.50 -8.54
CA ASN A 175 -13.26 -14.46 -8.85
C ASN A 175 -13.98 -15.75 -8.43
N LYS A 176 -13.30 -16.60 -7.66
CA LYS A 176 -13.86 -17.80 -7.09
C LYS A 176 -13.82 -17.70 -5.58
N TRP A 177 -14.95 -18.04 -4.96
CA TRP A 177 -15.01 -18.28 -3.52
C TRP A 177 -13.86 -19.20 -3.09
N PRO A 178 -13.16 -18.93 -1.97
CA PRO A 178 -13.43 -17.90 -0.96
C PRO A 178 -12.60 -16.61 -1.10
N TYR A 179 -11.90 -16.40 -2.21
CA TYR A 179 -10.92 -15.33 -2.30
C TYR A 179 -11.53 -14.02 -2.80
N ILE A 180 -11.07 -12.90 -2.25
CA ILE A 180 -11.32 -11.56 -2.79
C ILE A 180 -10.02 -10.78 -2.81
N ALA A 181 -9.93 -9.86 -3.76
CA ALA A 181 -8.86 -8.88 -3.79
C ALA A 181 -9.38 -7.55 -4.34
N PHE A 182 -8.74 -6.47 -3.94
CA PHE A 182 -9.05 -5.12 -4.38
C PHE A 182 -7.77 -4.35 -4.65
N ARG A 183 -7.81 -3.46 -5.63
CA ARG A 183 -6.81 -2.42 -5.84
C ARG A 183 -7.51 -1.07 -5.84
N PHE A 184 -7.04 -0.16 -5.02
CA PHE A 184 -7.45 1.24 -5.03
C PHE A 184 -6.26 2.08 -5.50
N ASN A 185 -6.33 2.58 -6.73
CA ASN A 185 -5.37 3.59 -7.17
C ASN A 185 -5.78 4.93 -6.57
N GLY A 186 -4.80 5.76 -6.29
CA GLY A 186 -5.04 7.12 -5.87
C GLY A 186 -3.75 7.91 -5.79
N THR A 187 -3.88 9.16 -5.36
CA THR A 187 -2.76 10.09 -5.32
C THR A 187 -2.50 10.53 -3.89
N VAL A 188 -1.25 10.47 -3.45
CA VAL A 188 -0.79 10.96 -2.14
C VAL A 188 -0.12 12.31 -2.32
N ARG A 189 -0.62 13.33 -1.61
CA ARG A 189 -0.04 14.67 -1.59
C ARG A 189 0.46 15.05 -0.21
N PHE A 190 1.67 15.61 -0.16
CA PHE A 190 2.25 16.11 1.09
C PHE A 190 3.29 17.21 0.88
N ASN A 191 3.45 18.06 1.90
CA ASN A 191 4.47 19.09 1.94
C ASN A 191 5.81 18.51 2.40
N ARG A 192 6.91 18.90 1.73
CA ARG A 192 8.26 18.55 2.18
C ARG A 192 8.57 19.22 3.53
N LYS A 193 9.17 18.49 4.47
CA LYS A 193 9.78 19.06 5.69
C LYS A 193 10.91 20.05 5.30
N CYS A 194 11.20 21.02 6.16
CA CYS A 194 12.27 21.99 5.91
C CYS A 194 13.59 21.29 5.52
N PRO A 195 14.35 21.82 4.54
CA PRO A 195 15.62 21.24 4.17
C PRO A 195 16.56 21.22 5.40
N VAL A 196 17.03 20.03 5.74
CA VAL A 196 18.18 19.84 6.63
C VAL A 196 19.41 19.66 5.74
N ASP A 197 20.56 20.16 6.19
CA ASP A 197 21.83 19.99 5.46
C ASP A 197 22.11 18.49 5.21
N ASN A 198 22.66 18.19 4.03
CA ASN A 198 22.90 16.85 3.49
C ASN A 198 23.18 15.79 4.59
N THR A 199 22.26 14.83 4.73
CA THR A 199 22.36 13.74 5.71
C THR A 199 23.31 12.61 5.30
N TYR A 200 23.85 12.65 4.07
CA TYR A 200 24.79 11.67 3.57
C TYR A 200 26.19 12.29 3.50
N SER A 201 27.04 12.04 4.51
CA SER A 201 28.48 12.25 4.38
C SER A 201 29.13 10.90 4.03
N ARG A 202 29.81 10.82 2.88
CA ARG A 202 30.75 9.72 2.64
C ARG A 202 31.94 9.95 3.56
N THR A 203 31.94 9.30 4.72
CA THR A 203 33.18 9.15 5.48
C THR A 203 34.04 8.13 4.74
N THR A 204 34.84 8.60 3.77
CA THR A 204 35.98 7.82 3.30
C THR A 204 36.96 7.71 4.46
N CYS A 205 36.92 6.59 5.18
CA CYS A 205 38.03 6.20 6.05
C CYS A 205 39.28 6.05 5.17
N LYS A 206 40.31 6.83 5.47
CA LYS A 206 41.67 6.59 4.99
C LYS A 206 42.33 5.49 5.79
#